data_AF-A0A938TMI3-F1
#
_entry.id   AF-A0A938TMI3-F1
#
_cell.length_a   1.000
_cell.length_b   1.000
_cell.length_c   1.000
_cell.angle_alpha   90.00
_cell.angle_beta   90.00
_cell.angle_gamma   90.00
#
_symmetry.space_group_name_H-M   'P 1'
#
loop_
_entity.id
_entity.type
_entity.pdbx_description
1 polymer ?
#
loop_
_entity_poly.entity_id
_entity_poly.type
_entity_poly.pdbx_seq_one_letter_code
_entity_poly.pdbx_strand_id
1 'polypeptide(L)'
;MLDLNKDELHSLHRYIFETKFSEDAQDMAFSKHVSQIANKVLDKIISKAEKDCPDKALSWEKWGVLTKERREWEIIKRKIIQDKYWHILDKNEKIEHLRMLSSPLIINDEAINEFILELNSP
;
A
#
# COMPACT_ATOMS: atom_id res chain seq x y z
N MET A 1 -2.86 18.30 10.33
CA MET A 1 -2.36 16.93 10.54
C MET A 1 -1.82 16.87 11.95
N LEU A 2 -2.21 15.88 12.75
CA LEU A 2 -1.78 15.77 14.16
C LEU A 2 -0.24 15.84 14.26
N ASP A 3 0.26 16.57 15.26
CA ASP A 3 1.69 16.64 15.52
C ASP A 3 2.13 15.42 16.33
N LEU A 4 2.16 14.28 15.64
CA LEU A 4 2.53 13.00 16.23
C LEU A 4 4.04 12.93 16.42
N ASN A 5 4.49 12.47 17.59
CA ASN A 5 5.87 12.12 17.86
C ASN A 5 6.28 10.86 17.06
N LYS A 6 7.55 10.44 17.18
CA LYS A 6 8.09 9.33 16.40
C LYS A 6 7.39 8.00 16.69
N ASP A 7 7.15 7.70 17.96
CA ASP A 7 6.56 6.43 18.38
C ASP A 7 5.07 6.37 18.03
N GLU A 8 4.38 7.49 18.11
CA GLU A 8 3.00 7.64 17.65
C GLU A 8 2.89 7.42 16.13
N LEU A 9 3.82 7.96 15.34
CA LEU A 9 3.85 7.73 13.89
C LEU A 9 4.09 6.27 13.55
N HIS A 10 5.06 5.62 14.19
CA HIS A 10 5.33 4.20 13.98
C HIS A 10 4.15 3.31 14.39
N SER A 11 3.50 3.64 15.52
CA SER A 11 2.32 2.91 16.01
C SER A 11 1.15 3.05 15.05
N LEU A 12 0.89 4.28 14.57
CA LEU A 12 -0.16 4.55 13.60
C LEU A 12 0.12 3.85 12.27
N HIS A 13 1.36 3.91 11.78
CA HIS A 13 1.80 3.20 10.59
C HIS A 13 1.53 1.71 10.70
N ARG A 14 1.98 1.07 11.80
CA ARG A 14 1.76 -0.35 12.03
C ARG A 14 0.27 -0.69 12.06
N TYR A 15 -0.54 0.10 12.76
CA TYR A 15 -1.98 -0.14 12.85
C TYR A 15 -2.67 -0.05 11.48
N ILE A 16 -2.39 1.02 10.71
CA ILE A 16 -2.96 1.19 9.36
C ILE A 16 -2.50 0.07 8.43
N PHE A 17 -1.22 -0.28 8.48
CA PHE A 17 -0.63 -1.33 7.65
C PHE A 17 -1.29 -2.68 7.92
N GLU A 18 -1.33 -3.13 9.18
CA GLU A 18 -1.98 -4.38 9.57
C GLU A 18 -3.47 -4.36 9.24
N THR A 19 -4.14 -3.21 9.36
CA THR A 19 -5.55 -3.08 8.98
C THR A 19 -5.72 -3.24 7.47
N LYS A 20 -4.98 -2.52 6.63
CA LYS A 20 -5.12 -2.60 5.17
C LYS A 20 -4.77 -3.98 4.63
N PHE A 21 -3.74 -4.61 5.19
CA PHE A 21 -3.24 -5.92 4.78
C PHE A 21 -3.79 -7.08 5.61
N SER A 22 -4.83 -6.85 6.42
CA SER A 22 -5.59 -7.93 7.03
C SER A 22 -6.46 -8.61 5.99
N GLU A 23 -6.61 -9.93 6.09
CA GLU A 23 -7.47 -10.73 5.22
C GLU A 23 -8.94 -10.30 5.35
N ASP A 24 -9.36 -9.93 6.56
CA ASP A 24 -10.76 -9.60 6.89
C ASP A 24 -11.15 -8.14 6.60
N ALA A 25 -10.18 -7.27 6.33
CA ALA A 25 -10.41 -5.85 6.17
C ALA A 25 -10.75 -5.49 4.72
N GLN A 26 -11.97 -5.80 4.27
CA GLN A 26 -12.43 -5.41 2.93
C GLN A 26 -12.61 -3.89 2.83
N ASP A 27 -13.51 -3.29 3.59
CA ASP A 27 -13.87 -1.86 3.46
C ASP A 27 -12.69 -0.90 3.63
N MET A 28 -11.76 -1.22 4.54
CA MET A 28 -10.58 -0.39 4.80
C MET A 28 -9.52 -0.51 3.70
N ALA A 29 -9.40 -1.67 3.06
CA ALA A 29 -8.45 -1.88 1.97
C ALA A 29 -8.82 -1.03 0.75
N PHE A 30 -10.12 -0.97 0.41
CA PHE A 30 -10.64 -0.22 -0.74
C PHE A 30 -10.92 1.27 -0.44
N SER A 31 -10.66 1.75 0.78
CA SER A 31 -10.91 3.14 1.13
C SER A 31 -9.80 4.08 0.64
N LYS A 32 -10.13 4.94 -0.33
CA LYS A 32 -9.24 6.01 -0.82
C LYS A 32 -8.71 6.90 0.31
N HIS A 33 -9.54 7.24 1.29
CA HIS A 33 -9.14 8.07 2.43
C HIS A 33 -8.09 7.36 3.29
N VAL A 34 -8.28 6.07 3.56
CA VAL A 34 -7.32 5.27 4.33
C VAL A 34 -5.99 5.17 3.59
N SER A 35 -6.00 4.94 2.27
CA SER A 35 -4.78 4.92 1.46
C SER A 35 -4.04 6.28 1.47
N GLN A 36 -4.78 7.39 1.36
CA GLN A 36 -4.18 8.73 1.46
C GLN A 36 -3.56 8.99 2.85
N ILE A 37 -4.21 8.52 3.91
CA ILE A 37 -3.68 8.63 5.28
C ILE A 37 -2.43 7.75 5.42
N ALA A 38 -2.47 6.51 4.94
CA ALA A 38 -1.33 5.59 4.99
C ALA A 38 -0.09 6.19 4.32
N ASN A 39 -0.24 6.74 3.10
CA ASN A 39 0.83 7.43 2.39
C ASN A 39 1.39 8.60 3.20
N LYS A 40 0.52 9.50 3.68
CA LYS A 40 0.95 10.66 4.49
C LYS A 40 1.69 10.27 5.77
N VAL A 41 1.29 9.16 6.40
CA VAL A 41 1.97 8.65 7.60
C VAL A 41 3.35 8.14 7.25
N LEU A 42 3.49 7.33 6.19
CA LEU A 42 4.80 6.84 5.74
C LEU A 42 5.71 7.99 5.30
N ASP A 43 5.20 8.95 4.52
CA ASP A 43 5.94 10.15 4.09
C ASP A 43 6.45 10.92 5.30
N LYS A 44 5.62 11.12 6.34
CA LYS A 44 6.03 11.84 7.56
C LYS A 44 7.09 11.06 8.36
N ILE A 45 7.07 9.72 8.32
CA ILE A 45 8.13 8.89 8.91
C ILE A 45 9.44 9.09 8.14
N ILE A 46 9.40 9.01 6.81
CA ILE A 46 10.58 9.20 5.95
C ILE A 46 11.15 10.61 6.16
N SER A 47 10.35 11.67 6.06
CA SER A 47 10.82 13.05 6.23
C SER A 47 11.38 13.35 7.63
N LYS A 48 10.92 12.65 8.68
CA LYS A 48 11.55 12.74 10.01
C LYS A 48 12.87 11.96 10.04
N ALA A 49 12.90 10.77 9.46
CA ALA A 49 14.12 9.97 9.37
C ALA A 49 15.22 10.68 8.57
N GLU A 50 14.91 11.39 7.48
CA GLU A 50 15.88 12.16 6.69
C GLU A 50 16.60 13.23 7.52
N LYS A 51 15.86 13.89 8.43
CA LYS A 51 16.41 14.93 9.31
C LYS A 51 17.33 14.35 10.38
N ASP A 52 17.01 13.17 10.90
CA ASP A 52 17.74 12.54 12.00
C ASP A 52 18.91 11.66 11.51
N CYS A 53 18.70 10.91 10.42
CA CYS A 53 19.60 9.88 9.90
C CYS A 53 19.20 9.46 8.47
N PRO A 54 19.85 10.00 7.42
CA PRO A 54 19.52 9.71 6.01
C PRO A 54 19.47 8.22 5.65
N ASP A 55 20.35 7.39 6.23
CA ASP A 55 20.34 5.94 5.99
C ASP A 55 19.03 5.26 6.43
N LYS A 56 18.38 5.78 7.47
CA LYS A 56 17.07 5.28 7.92
C LYS A 56 15.96 5.67 6.95
N ALA A 57 16.04 6.85 6.35
CA ALA A 57 15.10 7.25 5.30
C ALA A 57 15.19 6.31 4.10
N LEU A 58 16.41 6.05 3.61
CA LEU A 58 16.67 5.09 2.53
C LEU A 58 16.14 3.69 2.86
N SER A 59 16.26 3.25 4.12
CA SER A 59 15.69 1.98 4.57
C SER A 59 14.17 1.97 4.50
N TRP A 60 13.50 3.06 4.85
CA TRP A 60 12.05 3.19 4.76
C TRP A 60 11.56 3.27 3.32
N GLU A 61 12.28 3.96 2.45
CA GLU A 61 11.97 4.02 1.01
C GLU A 61 12.09 2.64 0.38
N LYS A 62 13.15 1.88 0.68
CA LYS A 62 13.31 0.48 0.24
C LYS A 62 12.20 -0.40 0.81
N TRP A 63 11.87 -0.23 2.09
CA TRP A 63 10.73 -0.91 2.70
C TRP A 63 9.39 -0.48 2.07
N GLY A 64 9.28 0.71 1.52
CA GLY A 64 8.07 1.22 0.90
C GLY A 64 7.75 0.57 -0.45
N VAL A 65 8.59 -0.31 -0.99
CA VAL A 65 8.36 -0.95 -2.29
C VAL A 65 7.60 -2.27 -2.12
N LEU A 66 6.53 -2.44 -2.90
CA LEU A 66 5.84 -3.71 -3.03
C LEU A 66 6.59 -4.60 -4.03
N THR A 67 6.99 -5.80 -3.59
CA THR A 67 7.58 -6.83 -4.45
C THR A 67 6.79 -8.13 -4.32
N LYS A 68 6.97 -9.04 -5.27
CA LYS A 68 6.28 -10.34 -5.33
C LYS A 68 6.54 -11.24 -4.14
N GLU A 69 7.70 -11.10 -3.52
CA GLU A 69 8.13 -11.92 -2.38
C GLU A 69 7.44 -11.47 -1.09
N ARG A 70 6.78 -10.30 -1.08
CA ARG A 70 6.09 -9.79 0.10
C ARG A 70 4.76 -10.48 0.29
N ARG A 71 4.44 -10.79 1.56
CA ARG A 71 3.12 -11.29 1.97
C ARG A 71 1.98 -10.41 1.44
N GLU A 72 2.18 -9.09 1.42
CA GLU A 72 1.19 -8.11 0.98
C GLU A 72 0.78 -8.31 -0.49
N TRP A 73 1.68 -8.84 -1.34
CA TRP A 73 1.37 -9.16 -2.74
C TRP A 73 0.20 -10.13 -2.84
N GLU A 74 0.30 -11.27 -2.15
CA GLU A 74 -0.74 -12.31 -2.15
C GLU A 74 -2.02 -11.87 -1.45
N ILE A 75 -1.94 -10.96 -0.47
CA ILE A 75 -3.13 -10.36 0.14
C ILE A 75 -3.87 -9.48 -0.88
N ILE A 76 -3.16 -8.62 -1.61
CA ILE A 76 -3.75 -7.77 -2.64
C ILE A 76 -4.39 -8.64 -3.73
N LYS A 77 -3.70 -9.69 -4.20
CA LYS A 77 -4.26 -10.64 -5.17
C LYS A 77 -5.58 -11.25 -4.69
N ARG A 78 -5.61 -11.76 -3.47
CA ARG A 78 -6.83 -12.35 -2.88
C ARG A 78 -7.97 -11.34 -2.78
N LYS A 79 -7.68 -10.09 -2.38
CA LYS A 79 -8.70 -9.02 -2.33
C LYS A 79 -9.26 -8.70 -3.71
N ILE A 80 -8.42 -8.66 -4.74
CA ILE A 80 -8.87 -8.40 -6.12
C ILE A 80 -9.71 -9.56 -6.67
N ILE A 81 -9.31 -10.81 -6.41
CA ILE A 81 -10.09 -12.00 -6.80
C ILE A 81 -11.50 -11.97 -6.18
N GLN A 82 -11.63 -11.43 -4.96
CA GLN A 82 -12.91 -11.27 -4.28
C GLN A 82 -13.67 -10.01 -4.71
N ASP A 83 -13.02 -9.07 -5.41
CA ASP A 83 -13.61 -7.83 -5.86
C ASP A 83 -14.47 -8.07 -7.11
N LYS A 84 -15.78 -7.95 -6.93
CA LYS A 84 -16.78 -8.10 -8.00
C LYS A 84 -16.62 -7.07 -9.11
N TYR A 85 -15.99 -5.94 -8.84
CA TYR A 85 -15.84 -4.85 -9.79
C TYR A 85 -14.57 -4.96 -10.65
N TRP A 86 -13.58 -5.75 -10.25
CA TRP A 86 -12.29 -5.81 -10.94
C TRP A 86 -12.40 -6.06 -12.44
N HIS A 87 -13.24 -7.01 -12.85
CA HIS A 87 -13.38 -7.40 -14.25
C HIS A 87 -14.05 -6.34 -15.13
N ILE A 88 -14.80 -5.41 -14.56
CA ILE A 88 -15.46 -4.33 -15.30
C ILE A 88 -14.61 -3.06 -15.37
N LEU A 89 -13.57 -2.94 -14.54
CA LEU A 89 -12.66 -1.79 -14.55
C LEU A 89 -11.83 -1.78 -15.84
N ASP A 90 -11.66 -0.59 -16.41
CA ASP A 90 -10.70 -0.37 -17.49
C ASP A 90 -9.24 -0.43 -16.98
N LYS A 91 -8.27 -0.33 -17.90
CA LYS A 91 -6.86 -0.43 -17.53
C LYS A 91 -6.43 0.66 -16.54
N ASN A 92 -6.86 1.90 -16.73
CA ASN A 92 -6.46 3.01 -15.87
C ASN A 92 -7.12 2.88 -14.49
N GLU A 93 -8.39 2.49 -14.46
CA GLU A 93 -9.10 2.21 -13.22
C GLU A 93 -8.45 1.06 -12.44
N LYS A 94 -8.03 -0.03 -13.11
CA LYS A 94 -7.27 -1.13 -12.48
C LYS A 94 -5.94 -0.65 -11.88
N ILE A 95 -5.22 0.22 -12.58
CA ILE A 95 -3.96 0.82 -12.09
C ILE A 95 -4.22 1.64 -10.83
N GLU A 96 -5.21 2.53 -10.84
CA GLU A 96 -5.57 3.35 -9.68
C GLU A 96 -6.02 2.49 -8.50
N HIS A 97 -6.82 1.47 -8.80
CA HIS A 97 -7.33 0.53 -7.82
C HIS A 97 -6.20 -0.28 -7.16
N LEU A 98 -5.23 -0.76 -7.93
CA LEU A 98 -4.02 -1.43 -7.43
C LEU A 98 -3.20 -0.50 -6.54
N ARG A 99 -2.94 0.74 -6.96
CA ARG A 99 -2.19 1.73 -6.16
C ARG A 99 -2.91 2.07 -4.84
N MET A 100 -4.25 2.08 -4.86
CA MET A 100 -5.04 2.28 -3.66
C MET A 100 -4.93 1.09 -2.70
N LEU A 101 -5.03 -0.14 -3.20
CA LEU A 101 -4.90 -1.37 -2.42
C LEU A 101 -3.49 -1.56 -1.87
N SER A 102 -2.46 -1.23 -2.65
CA SER A 102 -1.06 -1.41 -2.28
C SER A 102 -0.56 -0.39 -1.27
N SER A 103 -1.22 0.76 -1.13
CA SER A 103 -0.82 1.81 -0.20
C SER A 103 -0.64 1.28 1.23
N PRO A 104 0.43 1.68 1.96
CA PRO A 104 1.42 2.68 1.59
C PRO A 104 2.59 2.14 0.74
N LEU A 105 2.54 0.87 0.34
CA LEU A 105 3.55 0.29 -0.53
C LEU A 105 3.39 0.81 -1.97
N ILE A 106 4.49 1.32 -2.50
CA ILE A 106 4.65 1.77 -3.88
C ILE A 106 4.77 0.52 -4.75
N ILE A 107 3.85 0.41 -5.69
CA ILE A 107 3.87 -0.60 -6.74
C ILE A 107 4.30 0.09 -8.04
N ASN A 108 5.35 -0.42 -8.68
CA ASN A 108 5.85 0.13 -9.94
C ASN A 108 5.04 -0.40 -11.14
N ASP A 109 5.20 0.24 -12.30
CA ASP A 109 4.39 -0.10 -13.47
C ASP A 109 4.64 -1.52 -14.00
N GLU A 110 5.86 -2.06 -13.80
CA GLU A 110 6.20 -3.46 -14.13
C GLU A 110 5.36 -4.43 -13.30
N ALA A 111 5.37 -4.28 -11.97
CA ALA A 111 4.57 -5.07 -11.04
C ALA A 111 3.07 -4.94 -11.29
N ILE A 112 2.59 -3.73 -11.62
CA ILE A 112 1.18 -3.50 -11.96
C ILE A 112 0.79 -4.31 -13.20
N ASN A 113 1.60 -4.27 -14.26
CA ASN A 113 1.34 -5.06 -15.47
C ASN A 113 1.33 -6.55 -15.15
N GLU A 114 2.22 -7.01 -14.27
CA GLU A 114 2.26 -8.39 -13.80
C GLU A 114 0.97 -8.81 -13.10
N PHE A 115 0.48 -7.99 -12.16
CA PHE A 115 -0.81 -8.20 -11.50
C PHE A 115 -1.96 -8.31 -12.50
N ILE A 116 -2.02 -7.39 -13.46
CA ILE A 116 -3.09 -7.34 -14.46
C ILE A 116 -3.05 -8.58 -15.37
N LEU A 117 -1.86 -9.06 -15.75
CA LEU A 117 -1.71 -10.27 -16.56
C LEU A 117 -2.11 -11.53 -15.78
N GLU A 118 -1.66 -11.66 -14.54
CA GLU A 118 -1.99 -12.81 -13.67
C GLU A 118 -3.50 -12.90 -13.39
N LEU A 119 -4.16 -11.76 -13.13
CA LEU A 119 -5.56 -11.72 -12.67
C LEU A 119 -6.60 -11.68 -13.80
N ASN A 120 -6.18 -11.43 -15.05
CA ASN A 120 -7.04 -11.55 -16.23
C ASN A 120 -6.80 -12.85 -17.00
N SER A 121 -5.91 -13.73 -16.52
CA SER A 121 -5.76 -15.07 -17.09
C SER A 121 -6.98 -15.94 -16.66
N PRO A 122 -7.58 -16.69 -17.60
CA PRO A 122 -8.82 -17.45 -17.37
C PRO A 122 -8.70 -18.56 -16.34
#